data_AF-A0A436CH74-F1
#
_entry.id   AF-A0A436CH74-F1
#
_cell.length_a   1.000
_cell.length_b   1.000
_cell.length_c   1.000
_cell.angle_alpha   90.00
_cell.angle_beta   90.00
_cell.angle_gamma   90.00
#
_symmetry.space_group_name_H-M   'P 1'
#
loop_
_entity.id
_entity.type
_entity.pdbx_description
1 polymer ?
#
loop_
_entity_poly.entity_id
_entity_poly.type
_entity_poly.pdbx_seq_one_letter_code
_entity_poly.pdbx_strand_id
1 'polypeptide(L)'
;FAGAGTLFELRESLLAAETELYGGASPRVAPFTDVRDAGALLQRAGLALPVADVETVTVRYASLFNLMADLRAMGETNALTDRSRRPGSRKLFARAAEIYAERFSDPDGRVRASFSIVWMSGWAPDASQQKPLKPGSAKVSLKTILEAPDGQ
;
A
#
# COMPACT_ATOMS: atom_id res chain seq x y z
N PHE A 1 7.64 1.19 5.26
CA PHE A 1 7.84 1.75 3.89
C PHE A 1 6.49 1.82 3.18
N ALA A 2 6.41 2.47 2.00
CA ALA A 2 5.14 2.56 1.26
C ALA A 2 4.70 1.19 0.70
N GLY A 3 3.50 0.76 1.08
CA GLY A 3 2.90 -0.52 0.70
C GLY A 3 1.81 -0.40 -0.35
N ALA A 4 1.30 -1.57 -0.75
CA ALA A 4 0.15 -1.70 -1.63
C ALA A 4 -1.02 -0.83 -1.15
N GLY A 5 -1.66 -0.12 -2.08
CA GLY A 5 -2.70 0.87 -1.80
C GLY A 5 -2.19 2.32 -1.76
N THR A 6 -0.88 2.54 -1.62
CA THR A 6 -0.29 3.89 -1.71
C THR A 6 -0.56 4.52 -3.08
N LEU A 7 -1.05 5.77 -3.06
CA LEU A 7 -1.38 6.60 -4.21
C LEU A 7 -2.38 5.95 -5.17
N PHE A 8 -3.31 5.14 -4.64
CA PHE A 8 -4.33 4.47 -5.44
C PHE A 8 -5.16 5.47 -6.27
N GLU A 9 -5.63 6.56 -5.65
CA GLU A 9 -6.47 7.56 -6.32
C GLU A 9 -5.73 8.26 -7.48
N LEU A 10 -4.44 8.56 -7.26
CA LEU A 10 -3.58 9.14 -8.29
C LEU A 10 -3.33 8.16 -9.44
N ARG A 11 -3.08 6.88 -9.12
CA ARG A 11 -2.87 5.83 -10.13
C ARG A 11 -4.10 5.70 -11.03
N GLU A 12 -5.28 5.56 -10.43
CA GLU A 12 -6.54 5.39 -11.16
C GLU A 12 -6.82 6.58 -12.08
N SER A 13 -6.62 7.80 -11.56
CA SER A 13 -6.87 9.03 -12.31
C SER A 13 -5.91 9.19 -13.51
N LEU A 14 -4.63 8.86 -13.31
CA LEU A 14 -3.63 8.90 -14.38
C LEU A 14 -3.86 7.81 -15.44
N LEU A 15 -4.19 6.58 -15.00
CA LEU A 15 -4.46 5.46 -15.89
C LEU A 15 -5.68 5.74 -16.76
N ALA A 16 -6.76 6.25 -16.17
CA ALA A 16 -7.96 6.64 -16.89
C ALA A 16 -7.67 7.74 -17.92
N ALA A 17 -6.98 8.82 -17.51
CA ALA A 17 -6.65 9.92 -18.40
C ALA A 17 -5.76 9.50 -19.58
N GLU A 18 -4.77 8.63 -19.36
CA GLU A 18 -3.94 8.11 -20.45
C GLU A 18 -4.73 7.21 -21.39
N THR A 19 -5.57 6.34 -20.85
CA THR A 19 -6.41 5.45 -21.66
C THR A 19 -7.34 6.26 -22.57
N GLU A 20 -7.99 7.30 -22.03
CA GLU A 20 -8.86 8.19 -22.79
C GLU A 20 -8.12 8.99 -23.88
N LEU A 21 -6.90 9.48 -23.58
CA LEU A 21 -6.17 10.37 -24.50
C LEU A 21 -5.30 9.67 -25.52
N TYR A 22 -4.77 8.50 -25.18
CA TYR A 22 -3.72 7.83 -25.95
C TYR A 22 -4.09 6.40 -26.36
N GLY A 23 -5.21 5.86 -25.90
CA GLY A 23 -5.62 4.48 -26.18
C GLY A 23 -4.76 3.42 -25.51
N GLY A 24 -3.97 3.80 -24.50
CA GLY A 24 -3.11 2.92 -23.72
C GLY A 24 -2.59 3.61 -22.46
N ALA A 25 -2.06 2.83 -21.52
CA ALA A 25 -1.58 3.34 -20.24
C ALA A 25 -0.08 3.05 -20.05
N SER A 26 0.62 3.99 -19.43
CA SER A 26 2.00 3.82 -19.00
C SER A 26 2.05 3.74 -17.48
N PRO A 27 2.94 2.93 -16.89
CA PRO A 27 3.04 2.87 -15.44
C PRO A 27 3.59 4.20 -14.90
N ARG A 28 2.78 4.89 -14.09
CA ARG A 28 3.12 6.20 -13.49
C ARG A 28 3.31 6.19 -11.99
N VAL A 29 2.74 5.19 -11.31
CA VAL A 29 2.83 4.99 -9.86
C VAL A 29 3.49 3.65 -9.61
N ALA A 30 4.47 3.61 -8.72
CA ALA A 30 5.25 2.39 -8.43
C ALA A 30 4.34 1.25 -7.95
N PRO A 31 4.58 -0.02 -8.36
CA PRO A 31 3.87 -1.16 -7.81
C PRO A 31 4.43 -1.47 -6.42
N PHE A 32 3.75 -0.97 -5.38
CA PHE A 32 4.17 -1.16 -3.99
C PHE A 32 3.91 -2.59 -3.50
N THR A 33 4.74 -3.05 -2.57
CA THR A 33 4.70 -4.41 -2.01
C THR A 33 3.51 -4.61 -1.05
N ASP A 34 2.90 -5.79 -1.07
CA ASP A 34 1.84 -6.18 -0.13
C ASP A 34 2.42 -6.60 1.25
N VAL A 35 1.64 -6.46 2.31
CA VAL A 35 2.02 -6.83 3.69
C VAL A 35 2.34 -8.33 3.82
N ARG A 36 1.69 -9.17 3.02
CA ARG A 36 1.95 -10.62 2.98
C ARG A 36 3.35 -10.93 2.40
N ASP A 37 3.73 -10.25 1.33
CA ASP A 37 5.05 -10.40 0.71
C ASP A 37 6.16 -9.89 1.64
N ALA A 38 5.88 -8.79 2.36
CA ALA A 38 6.73 -8.25 3.40
C ALA A 38 6.95 -9.27 4.56
N GLY A 39 5.88 -9.88 5.07
CA GLY A 39 5.98 -10.93 6.08
C GLY A 39 6.75 -12.16 5.59
N ALA A 40 6.49 -12.60 4.35
CA ALA A 40 7.23 -13.69 3.72
C ALA A 40 8.72 -13.35 3.54
N LEU A 41 9.08 -12.09 3.28
CA LEU A 41 10.47 -11.64 3.18
C LEU A 41 11.22 -11.81 4.51
N LEU A 42 10.60 -11.48 5.65
CA LEU A 42 11.22 -11.67 6.98
C LEU A 42 11.56 -13.14 7.24
N GLN A 43 10.63 -14.05 6.90
CA GLN A 43 10.84 -15.49 7.06
C GLN A 43 11.98 -15.98 6.17
N ARG A 44 12.03 -15.57 4.90
CA ARG A 44 13.13 -15.93 3.99
C ARG A 44 14.47 -15.32 4.41
N ALA A 45 14.45 -14.16 5.05
CA ALA A 45 15.64 -13.54 5.63
C ALA A 45 16.13 -14.26 6.91
N GLY A 46 15.42 -15.29 7.38
CA GLY A 46 15.80 -16.08 8.54
C GLY A 46 15.43 -15.45 9.89
N LEU A 47 14.58 -14.42 9.90
CA LEU A 47 14.09 -13.83 11.15
C LEU A 47 13.00 -14.71 11.76
N ALA A 48 13.06 -14.88 13.07
CA ALA A 48 12.05 -15.54 13.88
C ALA A 48 10.97 -14.55 14.32
N LEU A 49 9.77 -15.07 14.65
CA LEU A 49 8.63 -14.29 15.12
C LEU A 49 8.33 -13.05 14.22
N PRO A 50 8.16 -13.24 12.90
CA PRO A 50 7.94 -12.14 11.98
C PRO A 50 6.58 -11.49 12.24
N VAL A 51 6.57 -10.17 12.38
CA VAL A 51 5.37 -9.34 12.46
C VAL A 51 5.42 -8.36 11.31
N ALA A 52 4.36 -8.35 10.50
CA ALA A 52 4.15 -7.37 9.46
C ALA A 52 2.74 -6.82 9.60
N ASP A 53 2.61 -5.51 9.57
CA ASP A 53 1.32 -4.81 9.65
C ASP A 53 1.29 -3.66 8.65
N VAL A 54 0.09 -3.17 8.35
CA VAL A 54 -0.14 -2.05 7.44
C VAL A 54 -1.09 -1.04 8.05
N GLU A 55 -0.67 0.22 8.04
CA GLU A 55 -1.49 1.35 8.44
C GLU A 55 -1.74 2.24 7.23
N THR A 56 -2.99 2.57 6.95
CA THR A 56 -3.34 3.48 5.85
C THR A 56 -3.65 4.87 6.37
N VAL A 57 -2.91 5.85 5.90
CA VAL A 57 -3.11 7.28 6.20
C VAL A 57 -3.66 7.97 4.96
N THR A 58 -4.81 8.63 5.09
CA THR A 58 -5.38 9.46 4.01
C THR A 58 -5.08 10.94 4.26
N VAL A 59 -4.38 11.56 3.32
CA VAL A 59 -4.04 12.99 3.36
C VAL A 59 -4.86 13.76 2.33
N ARG A 60 -5.25 15.00 2.65
CA ARG A 60 -6.16 15.81 1.83
C ARG A 60 -5.40 16.96 1.17
N TYR A 61 -5.40 17.02 -0.16
CA TYR A 61 -4.72 18.04 -0.95
C TYR A 61 -5.72 18.96 -1.64
N ALA A 62 -5.31 20.21 -1.92
CA ALA A 62 -6.16 21.13 -2.67
C ALA A 62 -6.39 20.69 -4.12
N SER A 63 -5.44 19.98 -4.73
CA SER A 63 -5.56 19.41 -6.07
C SER A 63 -4.52 18.32 -6.33
N LEU A 64 -4.68 17.60 -7.44
CA LEU A 64 -3.67 16.67 -7.98
C LEU A 64 -2.29 17.36 -8.13
N PHE A 65 -2.26 18.64 -8.51
CA PHE A 65 -1.01 19.37 -8.74
C PHE A 65 -0.25 19.64 -7.44
N ASN A 66 -0.97 19.93 -6.35
CA ASN A 66 -0.36 20.08 -5.03
C ASN A 66 0.25 18.76 -4.56
N LEU A 67 -0.47 17.65 -4.71
CA LEU A 67 0.05 16.31 -4.40
C LEU A 67 1.32 16.00 -5.22
N MET A 68 1.29 16.22 -6.54
CA MET A 68 2.46 15.93 -7.38
C MET A 68 3.66 16.84 -7.08
N ALA A 69 3.43 18.07 -6.61
CA ALA A 69 4.50 18.96 -6.18
C ALA A 69 5.21 18.41 -4.94
N ASP A 70 4.44 17.97 -3.94
CA ASP A 70 4.99 17.40 -2.71
C ASP A 70 5.71 16.07 -2.97
N LEU A 71 5.11 15.17 -3.78
CA LEU A 71 5.78 13.93 -4.20
C LEU A 71 7.12 14.21 -4.89
N ARG A 72 7.18 15.23 -5.77
CA ARG A 72 8.44 15.63 -6.41
C ARG A 72 9.45 16.17 -5.41
N ALA A 73 9.01 16.96 -4.43
CA ALA A 73 9.86 17.49 -3.38
C ALA A 73 10.43 16.37 -2.48
N MET A 74 9.67 15.28 -2.28
CA MET A 74 10.11 14.07 -1.57
C MET A 74 11.04 13.17 -2.40
N GLY A 75 11.25 13.47 -3.68
CA GLY A 75 12.01 12.60 -4.60
C GLY A 75 11.21 11.43 -5.19
N GLU A 76 9.91 11.34 -4.91
CA GLU A 76 8.97 10.33 -5.39
C GLU A 76 8.57 10.58 -6.86
N THR A 77 9.58 10.60 -7.73
CA THR A 77 9.41 10.69 -9.19
C THR A 77 9.37 9.29 -9.81
N ASN A 78 8.82 9.18 -11.03
CA ASN A 78 8.63 7.88 -11.68
C ASN A 78 9.97 7.23 -12.05
N ALA A 79 10.45 6.26 -11.25
CA ALA A 79 11.70 5.52 -11.47
C ALA A 79 11.53 4.19 -12.23
N LEU A 80 10.34 3.90 -12.78
CA LEU A 80 10.05 2.61 -13.42
C LEU A 80 10.76 2.45 -14.75
N THR A 81 11.29 1.24 -15.02
CA THR A 81 11.97 0.91 -16.27
C THR A 81 11.03 1.01 -17.48
N ASP A 82 9.80 0.49 -17.33
CA ASP A 82 8.79 0.45 -18.40
C ASP A 82 7.96 1.75 -18.49
N ARG A 83 8.42 2.83 -17.85
CA ARG A 83 7.77 4.14 -17.95
C ARG A 83 7.84 4.67 -19.38
N SER A 84 6.84 5.45 -19.76
CA SER A 84 6.89 6.22 -20.99
C SER A 84 8.07 7.19 -20.95
N ARG A 85 8.92 7.14 -21.98
CA ARG A 85 10.02 8.09 -22.18
C ARG A 85 9.55 9.41 -22.78
N ARG A 86 8.27 9.49 -23.20
CA ARG A 86 7.67 10.74 -23.67
C ARG A 86 7.28 11.57 -22.45
N PRO A 87 7.65 12.86 -22.41
CA PRO A 87 7.19 13.76 -21.36
C PRO A 87 5.66 13.77 -21.27
N GLY A 88 5.13 13.81 -20.05
CA GLY A 88 3.68 13.97 -19.85
C GLY A 88 3.22 15.31 -20.40
N SER A 89 2.13 15.32 -21.17
CA SER A 89 1.57 16.54 -21.74
C SER A 89 0.76 17.32 -20.70
N ARG A 90 0.60 18.64 -20.90
CA ARG A 90 -0.32 19.45 -20.10
C ARG A 90 -1.75 18.90 -20.14
N LYS A 91 -2.20 18.41 -21.30
CA LYS A 91 -3.53 17.82 -21.49
C LYS A 91 -3.73 16.58 -20.62
N LEU A 92 -2.70 15.74 -20.49
CA LEU A 92 -2.75 14.55 -19.64
C LEU A 92 -2.99 14.93 -18.18
N PHE A 93 -2.17 15.83 -17.63
CA PHE A 93 -2.27 16.18 -16.22
C PHE A 93 -3.54 16.99 -15.91
N ALA A 94 -4.01 17.82 -16.84
CA ALA A 94 -5.30 18.48 -16.72
C ALA A 94 -6.45 17.46 -16.66
N ARG A 95 -6.48 16.50 -17.59
CA ARG A 95 -7.53 15.48 -17.61
C ARG A 95 -7.48 14.57 -16.38
N ALA A 96 -6.29 14.18 -15.94
CA ALA A 96 -6.13 13.41 -14.72
C ALA A 96 -6.61 14.19 -13.48
N ALA A 97 -6.37 15.51 -13.43
CA ALA A 97 -6.86 16.35 -12.33
C ALA A 97 -8.40 16.44 -12.30
N GLU A 98 -9.06 16.56 -13.46
CA GLU A 98 -10.52 16.50 -13.58
C GLU A 98 -11.06 15.16 -13.03
N ILE A 99 -10.53 14.03 -13.52
CA ILE A 99 -10.94 12.69 -13.10
C ILE A 99 -10.72 12.49 -11.60
N TYR A 100 -9.58 12.96 -11.07
CA TYR A 100 -9.27 12.87 -9.65
C TYR A 100 -10.30 13.66 -8.83
N ALA A 101 -10.59 14.91 -9.25
CA ALA A 101 -11.55 15.74 -8.57
C ALA A 101 -12.96 15.13 -8.61
N GLU A 102 -13.39 14.58 -9.75
CA GLU A 102 -14.70 13.94 -9.91
C GLU A 102 -14.88 12.70 -9.02
N ARG A 103 -13.82 11.89 -8.86
CA ARG A 103 -13.94 10.57 -8.21
C ARG A 103 -13.52 10.55 -6.74
N PHE A 104 -12.60 11.43 -6.34
CA PHE A 104 -11.94 11.33 -5.03
C PHE A 104 -11.87 12.66 -4.27
N SER A 105 -12.66 13.66 -4.67
CA SER A 105 -12.86 14.84 -3.83
C SER A 105 -13.83 14.57 -2.69
N ASP A 106 -13.58 15.22 -1.57
CA ASP A 106 -14.56 15.38 -0.50
C ASP A 106 -15.48 16.59 -0.78
N PRO A 107 -16.56 16.80 0.01
CA PRO A 107 -17.51 17.90 -0.23
C PRO A 107 -16.92 19.32 -0.21
N ASP A 108 -15.74 19.52 0.38
CA ASP A 108 -15.02 20.81 0.38
C ASP A 108 -14.12 21.01 -0.85
N GLY A 109 -14.14 20.08 -1.81
CA GLY A 109 -13.37 20.13 -3.06
C GLY A 109 -11.91 19.68 -2.94
N ARG A 110 -11.45 19.22 -1.77
CA ARG A 110 -10.10 18.67 -1.61
C ARG A 110 -10.05 17.22 -2.05
N VAL A 111 -8.96 16.84 -2.73
CA VAL A 111 -8.72 15.46 -3.18
C VAL A 111 -8.01 14.65 -2.09
N ARG A 112 -8.39 13.38 -1.94
CA ARG A 112 -7.77 12.43 -1.01
C ARG A 112 -6.62 11.69 -1.66
N ALA A 113 -5.51 11.54 -0.95
CA ALA A 113 -4.39 10.68 -1.33
C ALA A 113 -4.12 9.69 -0.20
N SER A 114 -4.24 8.39 -0.48
CA SER A 114 -4.00 7.34 0.50
C SER A 114 -2.55 6.86 0.47
N PHE A 115 -1.94 6.69 1.64
CA PHE A 115 -0.59 6.18 1.82
C PHE A 115 -0.65 4.99 2.77
N SER A 116 -0.34 3.80 2.25
CA SER A 116 -0.24 2.58 3.07
C SER A 116 1.18 2.46 3.58
N ILE A 117 1.37 2.42 4.89
CA ILE A 117 2.66 2.31 5.55
C ILE A 117 2.79 0.89 6.09
N VAL A 118 3.72 0.13 5.52
CA VAL A 118 4.05 -1.22 5.99
C VAL A 118 5.08 -1.11 7.11
N TRP A 119 4.74 -1.69 8.24
CA TRP A 119 5.58 -1.90 9.42
C TRP A 119 6.06 -3.34 9.45
N MET A 120 7.34 -3.55 9.75
CA MET A 120 7.95 -4.87 9.81
C MET A 120 8.89 -4.97 10.99
N SER A 121 8.77 -6.05 11.74
CA SER A 121 9.70 -6.41 12.81
C SER A 121 9.90 -7.91 12.86
N GLY A 122 11.08 -8.34 13.26
CA GLY A 122 11.40 -9.75 13.47
C GLY A 122 12.62 -9.86 14.38
N TRP A 123 12.79 -11.03 14.98
CA TRP A 123 13.87 -11.31 15.92
C TRP A 123 14.95 -12.17 15.27
N ALA A 124 16.21 -11.98 15.67
CA ALA A 124 17.22 -12.98 15.38
C ALA A 124 16.82 -14.33 16.00
N PRO A 125 17.07 -15.46 15.34
CA PRO A 125 16.79 -16.78 15.92
C PRO A 125 17.53 -16.97 17.25
N ASP A 126 16.81 -17.42 18.27
CA ASP A 126 17.38 -17.75 19.58
C ASP A 126 16.76 -19.04 20.16
N ALA A 127 17.54 -19.81 20.91
CA ALA A 127 17.10 -21.07 21.48
C ALA A 127 15.98 -20.91 22.54
N SER A 128 15.87 -19.75 23.17
CA SER A 128 14.84 -19.43 24.16
C SER A 128 13.48 -19.12 23.53
N GLN A 129 13.41 -18.97 22.20
CA GLN A 129 12.16 -18.68 21.52
C GLN A 129 11.21 -19.89 21.57
N GLN A 130 9.92 -19.61 21.81
CA GLN A 130 8.90 -20.65 21.85
C GLN A 130 8.85 -21.40 20.52
N LYS A 131 8.94 -22.74 20.62
CA LYS A 131 8.78 -23.63 19.48
C LYS A 131 7.31 -24.08 19.41
N PRO A 132 6.71 -24.14 18.21
CA PRO A 132 5.40 -24.73 18.03
C PRO A 132 5.37 -26.13 18.66
N LEU A 133 4.29 -26.42 19.39
CA LEU A 133 4.06 -27.75 19.92
C LEU A 133 3.94 -28.77 18.79
N LYS A 134 4.29 -30.03 19.07
CA LYS A 134 4.16 -31.11 18.09
C LYS A 134 2.68 -31.24 17.68
N PRO A 135 2.37 -31.39 16.37
CA PRO A 135 1.00 -31.66 15.94
C PRO A 135 0.41 -32.85 16.72
N GLY A 136 -0.82 -32.69 17.22
CA GLY A 136 -1.50 -33.71 18.05
C GLY A 136 -1.23 -33.64 19.56
N SER A 137 -0.36 -32.74 20.05
CA SER A 137 -0.12 -32.57 21.50
C SER A 137 -1.06 -31.55 22.16
N ALA A 138 -2.21 -31.24 21.55
CA ALA A 138 -3.20 -30.35 22.12
C ALA A 138 -3.84 -30.99 23.36
N LYS A 139 -3.77 -30.32 24.51
CA LYS A 139 -4.34 -30.82 25.78
C LYS A 139 -5.80 -30.42 25.99
N VAL A 140 -6.29 -29.43 25.24
CA VAL A 140 -7.63 -28.84 25.41
C VAL A 140 -8.29 -28.72 24.03
N SER A 141 -9.57 -29.08 23.95
CA SER A 141 -10.37 -28.94 22.73
C SER A 141 -10.81 -27.50 22.52
N LEU A 142 -10.64 -26.97 21.30
CA LEU A 142 -11.14 -25.64 20.92
C LEU A 142 -12.67 -25.52 21.10
N LYS A 143 -13.41 -26.61 20.94
CA LYS A 143 -14.85 -26.66 21.19
C LYS A 143 -15.18 -26.28 22.64
N THR A 144 -14.43 -26.84 23.60
CA THR A 144 -14.61 -26.56 25.03
C THR A 144 -14.33 -25.10 25.39
N ILE A 145 -13.35 -24.47 24.73
CA ILE A 145 -13.02 -23.06 24.95
C ILE A 145 -14.10 -22.14 24.35
N LEU A 146 -14.63 -22.47 23.17
CA LEU A 146 -15.64 -21.63 22.50
C LEU A 146 -17.04 -21.76 23.12
N GLU A 147 -17.35 -22.90 23.75
CA GLU A 147 -18.62 -23.15 24.43
C GLU A 147 -18.65 -22.63 25.89
N ALA A 148 -17.51 -22.21 26.44
CA ALA A 148 -17.40 -21.57 27.75
C ALA A 148 -16.81 -20.16 27.61
N PRO A 149 -17.63 -19.12 27.35
CA PRO A 149 -17.13 -17.78 27.06
C PRO A 149 -16.47 -17.07 28.25
N ASP A 150 -16.73 -17.54 29.49
CA ASP A 150 -16.23 -16.91 30.70
C ASP A 150 -15.56 -17.95 31.62
N GLY A 151 -14.28 -17.72 31.91
CA GLY A 151 -13.48 -18.56 32.79
C GLY A 151 -13.99 -18.57 34.23
N GLN A 152 -14.24 -19.77 34.72
CA GLN A 152 -13.71 -20.23 36.01
C GLN A 152 -12.72 -21.36 35.77
#